data_AF-A0A9P5B262-F1
#
_entry.id   AF-A0A9P5B262-F1
#
_cell.length_a   1.000
_cell.length_b   1.000
_cell.length_c   1.000
_cell.angle_alpha   90.00
_cell.angle_beta   90.00
_cell.angle_gamma   90.00
#
_symmetry.space_group_name_H-M   'P 1'
#
loop_
_entity.id
_entity.type
_entity.pdbx_description
1 polymer ?
#
loop_
_entity_poly.entity_id
_entity_poly.type
_entity_poly.pdbx_seq_one_letter_code
_entity_poly.pdbx_strand_id
1 'polypeptide(L)'
;MTNGDSEQKLKHTVDHIYDFRHVISIESYKQITILGQTSRKRTYPNMIMHRCLNGCHTICEGGQVKLAPDYVLKAESSLKDRLNQGKNNTTTWKDEKGEVIAIETKLQRDENGSIQELPRLAIKARIEEKVYDLLVTSWCAHVWKDAKKDLKEPMSWDKFKRITSTMPNKTAGIYGGAGTGGASLGF
;
A
#
# COMPACT_ATOMS: atom_id res chain seq x y z
N MET A 1 -56.45 18.46 -23.02
CA MET A 1 -55.83 17.53 -22.06
C MET A 1 -54.35 17.43 -22.41
N THR A 2 -53.48 18.12 -21.66
CA THR A 2 -52.02 18.13 -21.89
C THR A 2 -51.39 17.08 -20.99
N ASN A 3 -50.93 15.98 -21.58
CA ASN A 3 -50.16 14.95 -20.86
C ASN A 3 -48.76 15.51 -20.59
N GLY A 4 -48.44 15.69 -19.32
CA GLY A 4 -47.12 16.06 -18.85
C GLY A 4 -46.20 14.84 -18.84
N ASP A 5 -45.42 14.67 -19.90
CA ASP A 5 -44.22 13.84 -19.87
C ASP A 5 -43.14 14.58 -19.09
N SER A 6 -43.12 14.38 -17.77
CA SER A 6 -41.94 14.69 -16.97
C SER A 6 -41.03 13.45 -16.97
N GLU A 7 -40.21 13.31 -18.02
CA GLU A 7 -39.03 12.44 -17.96
C GLU A 7 -38.16 12.93 -16.79
N GLN A 8 -38.14 12.17 -15.70
CA GLN A 8 -37.22 12.42 -14.60
C GLN A 8 -35.81 12.13 -15.08
N LYS A 9 -35.11 13.18 -15.50
CA LYS A 9 -33.67 13.14 -15.77
C LYS A 9 -32.96 12.72 -14.48
N LEU A 10 -32.52 11.45 -14.43
CA LEU A 10 -31.64 10.92 -13.40
C LEU A 10 -30.44 11.87 -13.24
N LYS A 11 -30.43 12.69 -12.18
CA LYS A 11 -29.27 13.46 -11.77
C LYS A 11 -28.29 12.47 -11.17
N HIS A 12 -27.42 11.90 -11.99
CA HIS A 12 -26.26 11.15 -11.51
C HIS A 12 -25.27 12.15 -10.92
N THR A 13 -25.44 12.52 -9.65
CA THR A 13 -24.39 13.20 -8.89
C THR A 13 -23.30 12.16 -8.66
N VAL A 14 -22.13 12.41 -9.24
CA VAL A 14 -20.93 11.62 -8.94
C VAL A 14 -20.57 11.95 -7.49
N ASP A 15 -21.01 11.10 -6.57
CA ASP A 15 -20.68 11.25 -5.16
C ASP A 15 -19.18 10.95 -4.98
N HIS A 16 -18.44 11.90 -4.44
CA HIS A 16 -17.04 11.68 -4.08
C HIS A 16 -17.01 10.88 -2.77
N ILE A 17 -16.64 9.60 -2.85
CA ILE A 17 -16.80 8.65 -1.73
C ILE A 17 -15.56 8.60 -0.83
N TYR A 18 -14.35 8.52 -1.40
CA TYR A 18 -13.10 8.41 -0.65
C TYR A 18 -11.96 9.22 -1.29
N ASP A 19 -11.14 9.81 -0.44
CA ASP A 19 -9.80 10.30 -0.77
C ASP A 19 -8.76 9.30 -0.25
N PHE A 20 -7.68 9.03 -0.97
CA PHE A 20 -6.52 8.33 -0.41
C PHE A 20 -5.23 9.12 -0.55
N ARG A 21 -4.41 9.13 0.50
CA ARG A 21 -3.17 9.91 0.57
C ARG A 21 -2.04 9.08 1.15
N HIS A 22 -0.84 9.31 0.64
CA HIS A 22 0.36 8.65 1.16
C HIS A 22 0.92 9.46 2.34
N VAL A 23 1.00 8.84 3.52
CA VAL A 23 1.57 9.45 4.71
C VAL A 23 2.90 8.77 5.03
N ILE A 24 3.94 9.59 5.22
CA ILE A 24 5.24 9.12 5.73
C ILE A 24 5.17 9.29 7.25
N SER A 25 4.94 8.20 7.98
CA SER A 25 5.08 8.20 9.44
C SER A 25 6.50 7.80 9.83
N ILE A 26 7.05 8.46 10.86
CA ILE A 26 8.42 8.26 11.36
C ILE A 26 8.60 6.86 11.96
N GLU A 27 7.53 6.24 12.46
CA GLU A 27 7.59 4.97 13.20
C GLU A 27 7.18 3.73 12.39
N SER A 28 6.69 3.88 11.16
CA SER A 28 6.21 2.72 10.40
C SER A 28 6.25 2.92 8.88
N TYR A 29 6.64 1.84 8.20
CA TYR A 29 6.68 1.71 6.74
C TYR A 29 5.52 2.43 6.05
N LYS A 30 5.84 3.33 5.11
CA LYS A 30 4.97 3.99 4.11
C LYS A 30 3.51 3.48 4.10
N GLN A 31 2.62 4.20 4.77
CA GLN A 31 1.19 3.87 4.89
C GLN A 31 0.35 4.71 3.92
N ILE A 32 -0.82 4.19 3.56
CA ILE A 32 -1.82 4.96 2.82
C ILE A 32 -3.03 5.15 3.73
N THR A 33 -3.44 6.39 3.92
CA THR A 33 -4.68 6.73 4.63
C THR A 33 -5.79 6.90 3.61
N ILE A 34 -6.94 6.28 3.86
CA ILE A 34 -8.15 6.33 3.06
C ILE A 34 -9.23 7.03 3.90
N LEU A 35 -9.70 8.19 3.45
CA LEU A 35 -10.60 9.07 4.19
C LEU A 35 -11.97 9.09 3.52
N GLY A 36 -13.00 8.65 4.24
CA GLY A 36 -14.39 8.74 3.77
C GLY A 36 -14.83 10.20 3.69
N GLN A 37 -15.41 10.59 2.56
CA GLN A 37 -15.86 11.96 2.28
C GLN A 37 -17.36 12.17 2.49
N THR A 38 -18.08 11.10 2.87
CA THR A 38 -19.54 11.13 3.04
C THR A 38 -19.93 10.69 4.46
N SER A 39 -21.19 10.30 4.67
CA SER A 39 -21.68 9.87 5.98
C SER A 39 -21.06 8.54 6.44
N ARG A 40 -20.98 8.32 7.76
CA ARG A 40 -20.50 7.05 8.35
C ARG A 40 -21.34 5.82 7.97
N LYS A 41 -22.60 6.05 7.55
CA LYS A 41 -23.47 4.99 7.02
C LYS A 41 -23.02 4.52 5.64
N ARG A 42 -22.55 5.45 4.79
CA ARG A 42 -22.14 5.18 3.41
C ARG A 42 -20.66 4.81 3.29
N THR A 43 -19.80 5.36 4.14
CA THR A 43 -18.34 5.19 4.08
C THR A 43 -17.70 4.95 5.44
N TYR A 44 -16.53 4.32 5.44
CA TYR A 44 -15.65 4.29 6.61
C TYR A 44 -14.94 5.64 6.76
N PRO A 45 -14.97 6.28 7.94
CA PRO A 45 -14.48 7.65 8.09
C PRO A 45 -12.96 7.76 7.92
N ASN A 46 -12.21 6.80 8.47
CA ASN A 46 -10.75 6.81 8.44
C ASN A 46 -10.22 5.38 8.42
N MET A 47 -9.66 4.95 7.29
CA MET A 47 -9.04 3.65 7.13
C MET A 47 -7.56 3.80 6.82
N ILE A 48 -6.75 2.88 7.31
CA ILE A 48 -5.30 2.85 7.08
C ILE A 48 -4.96 1.53 6.39
N MET A 49 -4.30 1.65 5.24
CA MET A 49 -3.69 0.53 4.55
C MET A 49 -2.24 0.37 4.99
N HIS A 50 -2.02 -0.62 5.86
CA HIS A 50 -0.69 -1.02 6.30
C HIS A 50 -0.07 -1.98 5.30
N ARG A 51 1.25 -1.87 5.11
CA ARG A 51 2.03 -2.91 4.46
C ARG A 51 2.58 -3.84 5.54
N CYS A 52 2.19 -5.10 5.49
CA CYS A 52 2.73 -6.14 6.34
C CYS A 52 4.03 -6.72 5.75
N LEU A 53 4.75 -7.46 6.60
CA LEU A 53 5.81 -8.35 6.13
C LEU A 53 5.24 -9.32 5.07
N ASN A 54 6.08 -9.74 4.13
CA ASN A 54 5.71 -10.63 3.02
C ASN A 54 4.82 -10.02 1.92
N GLY A 55 4.70 -8.70 1.84
CA GLY A 55 3.99 -8.03 0.73
C GLY A 55 2.47 -8.12 0.83
N CYS A 56 1.97 -8.56 1.97
CA CYS A 56 0.57 -8.46 2.35
C CYS A 56 0.22 -7.00 2.69
N HIS A 57 -1.02 -6.62 2.44
CA HIS A 57 -1.60 -5.33 2.80
C HIS A 57 -2.85 -5.58 3.66
N THR A 58 -2.97 -4.89 4.79
CA THR A 58 -4.17 -4.92 5.64
C THR A 58 -4.79 -3.54 5.69
N ILE A 59 -6.12 -3.49 5.65
CA ILE A 59 -6.90 -2.26 5.70
C ILE A 59 -7.72 -2.29 6.99
N CYS A 60 -7.43 -1.40 7.92
CA CYS A 60 -8.09 -1.33 9.23
C CYS A 60 -8.51 0.10 9.57
N GLU A 61 -9.39 0.24 10.55
CA GLU A 61 -9.84 1.57 11.00
C GLU A 61 -8.70 2.31 11.71
N GLY A 62 -8.48 3.57 11.33
CA GLY A 62 -7.44 4.40 11.91
C GLY A 62 -7.86 4.90 13.28
N GLY A 63 -7.11 4.52 14.33
CA GLY A 63 -7.35 5.09 15.66
C GLY A 63 -6.83 4.31 16.87
N GLN A 64 -6.47 3.03 16.77
CA GLN A 64 -5.85 2.27 17.87
C GLN A 64 -4.95 1.16 17.31
N VAL A 65 -3.72 1.05 17.83
CA VAL A 65 -2.85 -0.12 17.57
C VAL A 65 -3.44 -1.28 18.37
N LYS A 66 -4.29 -2.09 17.74
CA LYS A 66 -4.84 -3.30 18.36
C LYS A 66 -3.84 -4.46 18.24
N LEU A 67 -3.72 -5.26 19.31
CA LEU A 67 -2.85 -6.44 19.38
C LEU A 67 -3.28 -7.59 18.44
N ALA A 68 -4.54 -7.60 18.00
CA ALA A 68 -5.03 -8.50 16.96
C ALA A 68 -5.24 -7.71 15.66
N PRO A 69 -4.99 -8.30 14.48
CA PRO A 69 -5.20 -7.63 13.21
C PRO A 69 -6.71 -7.54 12.95
N ASP A 70 -7.34 -6.50 13.48
CA ASP A 70 -8.72 -6.11 13.20
C ASP A 70 -8.73 -5.38 11.84
N TYR A 71 -8.68 -6.16 10.76
CA TYR A 71 -8.73 -5.63 9.39
C TYR A 71 -10.11 -5.88 8.80
N VAL A 72 -10.60 -4.90 8.05
CA VAL A 72 -11.82 -5.03 7.25
C VAL A 72 -11.50 -5.76 5.94
N LEU A 73 -10.31 -5.51 5.39
CA LEU A 73 -9.84 -6.13 4.15
C LEU A 73 -8.36 -6.52 4.26
N LYS A 74 -8.00 -7.60 3.59
CA LYS A 74 -6.62 -8.07 3.47
C LYS A 74 -6.29 -8.43 2.03
N ALA A 75 -5.21 -7.89 1.51
CA ALA A 75 -4.64 -8.20 0.21
C ALA A 75 -3.37 -9.04 0.38
N GLU A 76 -3.39 -10.27 -0.14
CA GLU A 76 -2.27 -11.21 -0.05
C GLU A 76 -1.80 -11.59 -1.45
N SER A 77 -0.50 -11.40 -1.73
CA SER A 77 0.15 -12.01 -2.89
C SER A 77 0.94 -13.24 -2.44
N SER A 78 0.89 -14.33 -3.20
CA SER A 78 1.68 -15.52 -2.85
C SER A 78 3.18 -15.26 -3.04
N LEU A 79 4.00 -15.89 -2.19
CA LEU A 79 5.47 -15.76 -2.29
C LEU A 79 6.00 -16.32 -3.61
N LYS A 80 5.38 -17.36 -4.16
CA LYS A 80 5.74 -17.96 -5.45
C LYS A 80 5.45 -16.98 -6.60
N ASP A 81 4.31 -16.30 -6.56
CA ASP A 81 3.92 -15.33 -7.59
C ASP A 81 4.83 -14.09 -7.58
N ARG A 82 5.36 -13.73 -6.41
CA ARG A 82 6.30 -12.62 -6.26
C ARG A 82 7.70 -12.93 -6.81
N LEU A 83 8.13 -14.20 -6.74
CA LEU A 83 9.43 -14.64 -7.23
C LEU A 83 9.42 -14.87 -8.75
N ASN A 84 8.28 -15.29 -9.31
CA ASN A 84 8.14 -15.67 -10.71
C ASN A 84 7.83 -14.49 -11.67
N GLN A 85 8.21 -13.25 -11.31
CA GLN A 85 8.02 -11.99 -12.06
C GLN A 85 7.47 -12.11 -13.50
N GLY A 86 6.18 -12.41 -13.67
CA GLY A 86 5.59 -12.44 -15.02
C GLY A 86 4.36 -13.30 -15.19
N LYS A 87 4.36 -14.58 -14.78
CA LYS A 87 3.32 -15.50 -15.31
C LYS A 87 2.02 -15.62 -14.53
N ASN A 88 2.00 -15.39 -13.21
CA ASN A 88 0.80 -15.57 -12.37
C ASN A 88 0.73 -14.56 -11.21
N ASN A 89 1.05 -13.29 -11.45
CA ASN A 89 1.13 -12.29 -10.37
C ASN A 89 -0.26 -11.83 -9.93
N THR A 90 -0.89 -12.61 -9.05
CA THR A 90 -2.22 -12.33 -8.49
C THR A 90 -2.14 -11.89 -7.04
N THR A 91 -3.05 -11.01 -6.65
CA THR A 91 -3.30 -10.65 -5.25
C THR A 91 -4.71 -11.08 -4.90
N THR A 92 -4.84 -11.91 -3.88
CA THR A 92 -6.15 -12.28 -3.34
C THR A 92 -6.60 -11.26 -2.31
N TRP A 93 -7.84 -10.79 -2.45
CA TRP A 93 -8.48 -9.87 -1.52
C TRP A 93 -9.47 -10.65 -0.67
N LYS A 94 -9.30 -10.56 0.64
CA LYS A 94 -10.09 -11.27 1.65
C LYS A 94 -10.79 -10.30 2.58
N ASP A 95 -11.95 -10.71 3.07
CA ASP A 95 -12.67 -10.02 4.14
C ASP A 95 -12.10 -10.34 5.53
N GLU A 96 -12.71 -9.79 6.57
CA GLU A 96 -12.38 -10.02 7.98
C GLU A 96 -12.47 -11.50 8.41
N LYS A 97 -13.30 -12.30 7.74
CA LYS A 97 -13.47 -13.74 7.99
C LYS A 97 -12.42 -14.58 7.27
N GLY A 98 -11.63 -13.96 6.40
CA GLY A 98 -10.63 -14.63 5.57
C GLY A 98 -11.19 -15.22 4.28
N GLU A 99 -12.46 -14.95 3.94
CA GLU A 99 -13.10 -15.40 2.71
C GLU A 99 -12.60 -14.56 1.53
N VAL A 100 -12.34 -15.22 0.39
CA VAL A 100 -11.87 -14.51 -0.81
C VAL A 100 -13.04 -13.79 -1.47
N ILE A 101 -13.00 -12.47 -1.44
CA ILE A 101 -14.05 -11.62 -2.02
C ILE A 101 -13.68 -11.08 -3.40
N ALA A 102 -12.39 -10.95 -3.70
CA ALA A 102 -11.91 -10.54 -5.02
C ALA A 102 -10.49 -11.05 -5.31
N ILE A 103 -10.13 -11.03 -6.59
CA ILE A 103 -8.80 -11.38 -7.07
C ILE A 103 -8.33 -10.27 -8.01
N GLU A 104 -7.18 -9.71 -7.70
CA GLU A 104 -6.49 -8.75 -8.56
C GLU A 104 -5.45 -9.49 -9.41
N THR A 105 -5.49 -9.26 -10.72
CA THR A 105 -4.38 -9.53 -11.63
C THR A 105 -3.53 -8.27 -11.73
N LYS A 106 -2.22 -8.38 -11.52
CA LYS A 106 -1.31 -7.22 -11.60
C LYS A 106 -0.97 -6.87 -13.05
N LEU A 107 -0.44 -5.66 -13.23
CA LEU A 107 0.12 -5.20 -14.49
C LEU A 107 1.16 -6.20 -15.01
N GLN A 108 0.94 -6.75 -16.20
CA GLN A 108 1.90 -7.60 -16.89
C GLN A 108 2.57 -6.82 -18.01
N ARG A 109 3.88 -7.05 -18.19
CA ARG A 109 4.68 -6.46 -19.26
C ARG A 109 5.36 -7.56 -20.06
N ASP A 110 5.53 -7.31 -21.34
CA ASP A 110 6.32 -8.18 -22.21
C ASP A 110 7.83 -8.01 -21.98
N GLU A 111 8.63 -8.81 -22.69
CA GLU A 111 10.10 -8.76 -22.63
C GLU A 111 10.67 -7.40 -23.09
N ASN A 112 9.90 -6.65 -23.88
CA ASN A 112 10.24 -5.31 -24.36
C ASN A 112 9.81 -4.21 -23.38
N GLY A 113 9.24 -4.57 -22.22
CA GLY A 113 8.77 -3.64 -21.20
C GLY A 113 7.45 -2.94 -21.52
N SER A 114 6.79 -3.31 -22.63
CA SER A 114 5.48 -2.80 -23.04
C SER A 114 4.38 -3.46 -22.22
N ILE A 115 3.30 -2.72 -21.97
CA ILE A 115 2.17 -3.22 -21.18
C ILE A 115 1.42 -4.27 -21.99
N GLN A 116 1.38 -5.50 -21.49
CA GLN A 116 0.65 -6.62 -22.08
C GLN A 116 -0.75 -6.74 -21.49
N GLU A 117 -0.88 -6.60 -20.16
CA GLU A 117 -2.16 -6.70 -19.47
C GLU A 117 -2.24 -5.64 -18.37
N LEU A 118 -3.32 -4.85 -18.38
CA LEU A 118 -3.61 -3.87 -17.35
C LEU A 118 -4.07 -4.54 -16.04
N PRO A 119 -3.84 -3.91 -14.89
CA PRO A 119 -4.34 -4.44 -13.63
C PRO A 119 -5.87 -4.56 -13.66
N ARG A 120 -6.40 -5.69 -13.18
CA ARG A 120 -7.83 -5.98 -13.18
C ARG A 120 -8.25 -6.56 -11.84
N LEU A 121 -9.36 -6.08 -11.28
CA LEU A 121 -9.98 -6.61 -10.07
C LEU A 121 -11.23 -7.40 -10.42
N ALA A 122 -11.20 -8.72 -10.21
CA ALA A 122 -12.33 -9.61 -10.40
C ALA A 122 -13.02 -9.88 -9.06
N ILE A 123 -14.27 -9.46 -8.93
CA ILE A 123 -15.10 -9.71 -7.75
C ILE A 123 -15.60 -11.16 -7.76
N LYS A 124 -15.47 -11.87 -6.64
CA LYS A 124 -15.74 -13.31 -6.51
C LYS A 124 -16.87 -13.64 -5.54
N ALA A 125 -17.28 -12.71 -4.70
CA ALA A 125 -18.36 -12.89 -3.74
C ALA A 125 -19.39 -11.75 -3.84
N ARG A 126 -20.57 -11.95 -3.25
CA ARG A 126 -21.52 -10.86 -3.01
C ARG A 126 -21.01 -10.04 -1.82
N ILE A 127 -20.75 -8.77 -2.05
CA ILE A 127 -20.16 -7.85 -1.08
C ILE A 127 -21.18 -6.76 -0.75
N GLU A 128 -21.23 -6.33 0.52
CA GLU A 128 -21.99 -5.15 0.92
C GLU A 128 -21.45 -3.89 0.20
N GLU A 129 -22.33 -2.99 -0.22
CA GLU A 129 -21.98 -1.77 -0.96
C GLU A 129 -20.87 -0.95 -0.27
N LYS A 130 -20.97 -0.77 1.05
CA LYS A 130 -19.96 -0.03 1.83
C LYS A 130 -18.57 -0.67 1.78
N VAL A 131 -18.52 -2.00 1.86
CA VAL A 131 -17.28 -2.78 1.79
C VAL A 131 -16.75 -2.82 0.36
N TYR A 132 -17.65 -2.91 -0.63
CA TYR A 132 -17.31 -2.86 -2.05
C TYR A 132 -16.59 -1.56 -2.41
N ASP A 133 -17.11 -0.41 -1.99
CA ASP A 133 -16.47 0.87 -2.28
C ASP A 133 -15.12 1.02 -1.58
N LEU A 134 -15.00 0.50 -0.36
CA LEU A 134 -13.72 0.45 0.34
C LEU A 134 -12.72 -0.46 -0.40
N LEU A 135 -13.16 -1.62 -0.89
CA LEU A 135 -12.35 -2.56 -1.66
C LEU A 135 -11.83 -1.93 -2.94
N VAL A 136 -12.72 -1.33 -3.74
CA VAL A 136 -12.35 -0.66 -5.00
C VAL A 136 -11.37 0.48 -4.72
N THR A 137 -11.65 1.31 -3.72
CA THR A 137 -10.75 2.41 -3.32
C THR A 137 -9.38 1.88 -2.88
N SER A 138 -9.35 0.81 -2.08
CA SER A 138 -8.13 0.18 -1.61
C SER A 138 -7.32 -0.42 -2.76
N TRP A 139 -7.99 -1.03 -3.74
CA TRP A 139 -7.34 -1.53 -4.94
C TRP A 139 -6.75 -0.39 -5.78
N CYS A 140 -7.48 0.72 -6.00
CA CYS A 140 -6.95 1.90 -6.67
C CYS A 140 -5.69 2.45 -5.98
N ALA A 141 -5.71 2.55 -4.65
CA ALA A 141 -4.56 2.95 -3.86
C ALA A 141 -3.38 1.98 -4.00
N HIS A 142 -3.65 0.68 -4.07
CA HIS A 142 -2.65 -0.37 -4.28
C HIS A 142 -1.98 -0.24 -5.66
N VAL A 143 -2.79 -0.14 -6.73
CA VAL A 143 -2.31 0.05 -8.12
C VAL A 143 -1.50 1.34 -8.25
N TRP A 144 -1.98 2.45 -7.67
CA TRP A 144 -1.25 3.72 -7.68
C TRP A 144 0.12 3.62 -6.99
N LYS A 145 0.20 2.91 -5.86
CA LYS A 145 1.46 2.69 -5.15
C LYS A 145 2.45 1.86 -5.97
N ASP A 146 1.96 0.86 -6.69
CA ASP A 146 2.79 0.04 -7.57
C ASP A 146 3.26 0.84 -8.79
N ALA A 147 2.39 1.60 -9.45
CA ALA A 147 2.76 2.48 -10.56
C ALA A 147 3.82 3.54 -10.16
N LYS A 148 3.78 4.04 -8.92
CA LYS A 148 4.82 4.93 -8.41
C LYS A 148 6.21 4.31 -8.33
N LYS A 149 6.32 2.98 -8.20
CA LYS A 149 7.62 2.31 -8.23
C LYS A 149 8.20 2.31 -9.64
N ASP A 150 7.35 2.18 -10.65
CA ASP A 150 7.74 2.19 -12.06
C ASP A 150 8.28 3.57 -12.48
N LEU A 151 7.78 4.64 -11.87
CA LEU A 151 8.29 6.01 -12.09
C LEU A 151 9.64 6.28 -11.41
N LYS A 152 10.08 5.39 -10.50
CA LYS A 152 11.34 5.60 -9.79
C LYS A 152 12.49 5.18 -10.70
N GLU A 153 13.41 6.11 -10.96
CA GLU A 153 14.64 5.79 -11.69
C GLU A 153 15.31 4.54 -11.10
N PRO A 154 15.74 3.59 -11.95
CA PRO A 154 16.49 2.44 -11.49
C PRO A 154 17.73 2.89 -10.71
N MET A 155 18.05 2.15 -9.65
CA MET A 155 19.20 2.45 -8.81
C MET A 155 20.48 2.27 -9.64
N SER A 156 21.12 3.37 -10.05
CA SER A 156 22.43 3.27 -10.72
C SER A 156 23.50 2.84 -9.72
N TRP A 157 24.54 2.17 -10.23
CA TRP A 157 25.68 1.73 -9.42
C TRP A 157 26.38 2.91 -8.72
N ASP A 158 26.48 4.06 -9.38
CA ASP A 158 27.05 5.26 -8.80
C ASP A 158 26.16 5.87 -7.70
N LYS A 159 24.84 5.80 -7.87
CA LYS A 159 23.88 6.21 -6.83
C LYS A 159 23.96 5.27 -5.63
N PHE A 160 24.13 3.97 -5.87
CA PHE A 160 24.34 2.97 -4.81
C PHE A 160 25.63 3.26 -4.04
N LYS A 161 26.78 3.36 -4.73
CA LYS A 161 28.09 3.67 -4.11
C LYS A 161 28.03 4.93 -3.24
N ARG A 162 27.40 5.98 -3.75
CA ARG A 162 27.19 7.23 -3.03
C ARG A 162 26.34 7.05 -1.78
N ILE A 163 25.24 6.30 -1.84
CA ILE A 163 24.42 6.03 -0.65
C ILE A 163 25.20 5.23 0.39
N THR A 164 25.94 4.20 -0.03
CA THR A 164 26.73 3.36 0.89
C THR A 164 27.92 4.11 1.47
N SER A 165 28.55 5.02 0.73
CA SER A 165 29.67 5.84 1.23
C SER A 165 29.24 6.94 2.19
N THR A 166 27.95 7.31 2.19
CA THR A 166 27.39 8.36 3.06
C THR A 166 26.75 7.80 4.32
N MET A 167 26.65 6.46 4.47
CA MET A 167 26.26 5.85 5.74
C MET A 167 27.46 5.93 6.70
N PRO A 168 27.38 6.68 7.82
CA PRO A 168 28.43 6.64 8.82
C PRO A 168 28.48 5.23 9.40
N ASN A 169 29.67 4.64 9.48
CA ASN A 169 29.92 3.42 10.24
C ASN A 169 29.48 3.65 11.69
N LYS A 170 28.24 3.27 12.05
CA LYS A 170 27.84 3.09 13.45
C LYS A 170 28.37 1.76 13.97
N THR A 171 29.69 1.61 13.94
CA THR A 171 30.44 0.53 14.60
C THR A 171 31.83 1.05 14.94
N ALA A 172 31.92 1.88 15.98
CA ALA A 172 33.09 2.16 16.81
C ALA A 172 32.65 3.14 17.92
N GLY A 173 32.80 2.93 19.22
CA GLY A 173 33.42 1.81 19.92
C GLY A 173 32.68 1.56 21.24
N ILE A 174 32.45 0.28 21.51
CA ILE A 174 32.20 -0.25 22.84
C ILE A 174 33.25 -1.36 22.97
N TYR A 175 34.17 -1.21 23.93
CA TYR A 175 35.29 -2.09 24.36
C TYR A 175 36.73 -1.82 23.86
N GLY A 176 37.55 -1.33 24.81
CA GLY A 176 38.96 -1.71 25.12
C GLY A 176 40.07 -1.07 24.27
N GLY A 177 41.18 -0.54 24.80
CA GLY A 177 41.74 -0.49 26.14
C GLY A 177 43.20 0.01 26.09
N ALA A 178 43.76 0.30 27.28
CA ALA A 178 45.19 0.45 27.63
C ALA A 178 45.99 1.64 27.05
N GLY A 179 46.26 2.63 27.91
CA GLY A 179 47.31 3.63 27.72
C GLY A 179 48.00 3.90 29.05
N THR A 180 48.86 2.97 29.48
CA THR A 180 49.81 3.13 30.58
C THR A 180 50.96 4.06 30.17
N GLY A 181 51.11 5.17 30.89
CA GLY A 181 52.36 5.57 31.57
C GLY A 181 53.50 6.28 30.80
N GLY A 182 53.77 7.52 31.23
CA GLY A 182 55.11 8.14 31.39
C GLY A 182 55.79 8.71 30.12
N ALA A 183 56.58 9.78 30.15
CA ALA A 183 57.03 10.67 31.21
C ALA A 183 57.65 11.97 30.62
N SER A 184 57.75 13.00 31.47
CA SER A 184 58.88 13.94 31.61
C SER A 184 59.07 15.19 30.72
N LEU A 185 58.95 16.34 31.41
CA LEU A 185 59.78 17.58 31.47
C LEU A 185 59.92 18.56 30.27
N GLY A 186 59.70 19.84 30.58
CA GLY A 186 60.25 20.99 29.83
C GLY A 186 59.73 22.36 30.28
N PHE A 187 60.41 22.95 31.29
CA PHE A 187 60.42 24.33 31.81
C PHE A 187 59.17 24.94 32.46
#